data_AF-A0A0A1MU66-F1
#
_entry.id   AF-A0A0A1MU66-F1
#
_cell.length_a   1.000
_cell.length_b   1.000
_cell.length_c   1.000
_cell.angle_alpha   90.00
_cell.angle_beta   90.00
_cell.angle_gamma   90.00
#
_symmetry.space_group_name_H-M   'P 1'
#
loop_
_entity.id
_entity.type
_entity.pdbx_description
1 polymer ?
#
loop_
_entity_poly.entity_id
_entity_poly.type
_entity_poly.pdbx_seq_one_letter_code
_entity_poly.pdbx_strand_id
1 'polypeptide(L)'
;MSKKSSTVMGLWKDWRLHAIVLVIVLITEAIGQFSITVGPGVILLLPMLYALIIGLVLFFTPLVKEEQSKNAEPIIVLGVALLLAKIGVIIGPSLPEVIAAGPALLLQELGNLGTILFALPVAIWLGLKREAVGMTHSIGREPNVGLIMDKFGVNSPEGRGVMAMYIFGTVFGAVFLGLISGLLATITPLNPLSFAMASGVGSGSMMAAASGSLVAAFPDLETQIVAFAGASNLLSLSTGLWVSLFIGLPLTEKIYRVMTRSRSSK
;
A
#
# COMPACT_ATOMS: atom_id res chain seq x y z
N MET A 1 7.12 36.98 -3.81
CA MET A 1 5.80 36.39 -4.14
C MET A 1 5.96 34.91 -4.41
N SER A 2 5.50 34.03 -3.51
CA SER A 2 5.07 32.68 -3.88
C SER A 2 4.01 32.24 -2.88
N LYS A 3 2.77 32.55 -3.22
CA LYS A 3 1.57 32.23 -2.45
C LYS A 3 1.08 30.89 -3.00
N LYS A 4 1.46 29.78 -2.39
CA LYS A 4 0.79 28.47 -2.55
C LYS A 4 0.86 27.72 -1.22
N SER A 5 0.13 28.24 -0.24
CA SER A 5 -0.42 27.41 0.82
C SER A 5 -1.46 26.51 0.17
N SER A 6 -1.16 25.21 0.10
CA SER A 6 -2.05 24.15 -0.39
C SER A 6 -3.36 24.21 0.39
N THR A 7 -4.40 24.73 -0.25
CA THR A 7 -5.65 25.05 0.42
C THR A 7 -6.49 23.77 0.54
N VAL A 8 -6.44 23.12 1.71
CA VAL A 8 -7.36 22.04 2.13
C VAL A 8 -8.82 22.56 2.25
N MET A 9 -9.00 23.88 2.21
CA MET A 9 -10.28 24.58 2.36
C MET A 9 -11.06 24.60 1.04
N GLY A 10 -12.29 24.10 1.04
CA GLY A 10 -13.20 24.17 -0.11
C GLY A 10 -13.30 22.90 -0.96
N LEU A 11 -12.71 21.78 -0.54
CA LEU A 11 -12.86 20.47 -1.21
C LEU A 11 -14.33 20.03 -1.35
N TRP A 12 -15.20 20.43 -0.42
CA TRP A 12 -16.65 20.19 -0.50
C TRP A 12 -17.34 20.94 -1.64
N LYS A 13 -16.71 21.98 -2.22
CA LYS A 13 -17.28 22.77 -3.31
C LYS A 13 -17.14 22.07 -4.66
N ASP A 14 -16.30 21.04 -4.74
CA ASP A 14 -16.07 20.29 -5.97
C ASP A 14 -17.18 19.25 -6.21
N TRP A 15 -18.39 19.72 -6.48
CA TRP A 15 -19.57 18.87 -6.65
C TRP A 15 -19.41 17.85 -7.78
N ARG A 16 -18.58 18.16 -8.80
CA ARG A 16 -18.31 17.26 -9.92
C ARG A 16 -17.54 16.04 -9.45
N LEU A 17 -16.49 16.23 -8.66
CA LEU A 17 -15.72 15.14 -8.07
C LEU A 17 -16.62 14.26 -7.21
N HIS A 18 -17.40 14.88 -6.32
CA HIS A 18 -18.32 14.15 -5.44
C HIS A 18 -19.38 13.37 -6.22
N ALA A 19 -19.96 13.96 -7.27
CA ALA A 19 -20.93 13.28 -8.12
C ALA A 19 -20.30 12.11 -8.89
N ILE A 20 -19.10 12.30 -9.45
CA ILE A 20 -18.37 11.23 -10.15
C ILE A 20 -18.09 10.08 -9.18
N VAL A 21 -17.54 10.37 -8.00
CA VAL A 21 -17.25 9.36 -6.98
C VAL A 21 -18.53 8.65 -6.54
N LEU A 22 -19.61 9.38 -6.29
CA LEU A 22 -20.90 8.79 -5.91
C LEU A 22 -21.45 7.86 -6.99
N VAL A 23 -21.41 8.27 -8.26
CA VAL A 23 -21.87 7.43 -9.39
C VAL A 23 -21.01 6.18 -9.51
N ILE A 24 -19.68 6.30 -9.38
CA ILE A 24 -18.79 5.14 -9.39
C ILE A 24 -19.18 4.19 -8.25
N VAL A 25 -19.32 4.70 -7.03
CA VAL A 25 -19.71 3.89 -5.86
C VAL A 25 -21.05 3.20 -6.08
N LEU A 26 -22.07 3.91 -6.57
CA LEU A 26 -23.39 3.32 -6.85
C LEU A 26 -23.32 2.21 -7.89
N ILE A 27 -22.58 2.43 -8.98
CA ILE A 27 -22.37 1.41 -10.02
C ILE A 27 -21.63 0.22 -9.42
N THR A 28 -20.58 0.46 -8.64
CA THR A 28 -19.75 -0.63 -8.14
C THR A 28 -20.42 -1.44 -7.06
N GLU A 29 -21.12 -0.80 -6.13
CA GLU A 29 -21.89 -1.49 -5.10
C GLU A 29 -23.08 -2.26 -5.71
N ALA A 30 -23.70 -1.75 -6.77
CA ALA A 30 -24.76 -2.45 -7.49
C ALA A 30 -24.25 -3.71 -8.20
N ILE A 31 -22.99 -3.71 -8.66
CA ILE A 31 -22.34 -4.88 -9.23
C ILE A 31 -22.01 -5.90 -8.12
N GLY A 32 -21.53 -5.43 -6.97
CA GLY A 32 -21.22 -6.27 -5.81
C GLY A 32 -19.93 -7.08 -5.97
N GLN A 33 -19.63 -7.93 -4.99
CA GLN A 33 -18.42 -8.76 -5.06
C GLN A 33 -18.55 -9.88 -6.11
N PHE A 34 -17.49 -10.10 -6.88
CA PHE A 34 -17.36 -11.30 -7.71
C PHE A 34 -16.36 -12.26 -7.07
N SER A 35 -16.77 -13.50 -6.87
CA SER A 35 -15.88 -14.59 -6.47
C SER A 35 -15.51 -15.44 -7.69
N ILE A 36 -14.21 -15.61 -7.90
CA ILE A 36 -13.67 -16.50 -8.92
C ILE A 36 -12.92 -17.61 -8.20
N THR A 37 -13.45 -18.83 -8.25
CA THR A 37 -12.78 -20.00 -7.70
C THR A 37 -11.63 -20.40 -8.60
N VAL A 38 -10.41 -20.45 -8.06
CA VAL A 38 -9.20 -20.88 -8.76
C VAL A 38 -8.58 -22.04 -7.97
N GLY A 39 -8.89 -23.27 -8.40
CA GLY A 39 -8.48 -24.48 -7.68
C GLY A 39 -9.08 -24.52 -6.26
N PRO A 40 -8.27 -24.73 -5.20
CA PRO A 40 -8.75 -24.69 -3.82
C PRO A 40 -8.98 -23.26 -3.30
N GLY A 41 -8.60 -22.24 -4.07
CA GLY A 41 -8.62 -20.84 -3.65
C GLY A 41 -9.77 -20.05 -4.23
N VAL A 42 -10.03 -18.89 -3.63
CA VAL A 42 -11.00 -17.93 -4.15
C VAL A 42 -10.33 -16.58 -4.35
N ILE A 43 -10.42 -16.06 -5.56
CA ILE A 43 -10.08 -14.67 -5.87
C ILE A 43 -11.34 -13.84 -5.70
N LEU A 44 -11.29 -12.84 -4.82
CA LEU A 44 -12.39 -11.94 -4.56
C LEU A 44 -12.13 -10.59 -5.24
N LEU A 45 -12.99 -10.25 -6.19
CA LEU A 45 -13.03 -8.95 -6.85
C LEU A 45 -14.05 -8.07 -6.12
N LEU A 46 -13.55 -7.22 -5.23
CA LEU A 46 -14.37 -6.30 -4.45
C LEU A 46 -14.79 -5.05 -5.26
N PRO A 47 -15.94 -4.42 -4.93
CA PRO A 47 -16.37 -3.11 -5.45
C PRO A 47 -15.26 -2.07 -5.58
N MET A 48 -14.48 -1.91 -4.53
CA MET A 48 -13.34 -1.00 -4.48
C MET A 48 -12.30 -1.23 -5.59
N LEU A 49 -12.11 -2.48 -6.03
CA LEU A 49 -11.06 -2.83 -6.96
C LEU A 49 -11.38 -2.37 -8.38
N TYR A 50 -12.59 -2.61 -8.85
CA TYR A 50 -13.01 -2.11 -10.15
C TYR A 50 -13.44 -0.65 -10.11
N ALA A 51 -13.80 -0.08 -8.94
CA ALA A 51 -13.91 1.37 -8.77
C ALA A 51 -12.59 2.10 -9.08
N LEU A 52 -11.45 1.54 -8.64
CA LEU A 52 -10.12 2.05 -8.97
C LEU A 52 -9.84 1.99 -10.47
N ILE A 53 -10.20 0.88 -11.14
CA ILE A 53 -10.05 0.74 -12.60
C ILE A 53 -10.92 1.76 -13.34
N ILE A 54 -12.19 1.92 -12.94
CA ILE A 54 -13.11 2.90 -13.53
C ILE A 54 -12.55 4.32 -13.34
N GLY A 55 -12.08 4.66 -12.14
CA GLY A 55 -11.45 5.95 -11.85
C GLY A 55 -10.22 6.22 -12.72
N LEU A 56 -9.38 5.20 -12.93
CA LEU A 56 -8.22 5.28 -13.83
C LEU A 56 -8.64 5.47 -15.30
N VAL A 57 -9.66 4.76 -15.77
CA VAL A 57 -10.19 4.94 -17.13
C VAL A 57 -10.77 6.35 -17.30
N LEU A 58 -11.55 6.82 -16.33
CA LEU A 58 -12.15 8.15 -16.35
C LEU A 58 -11.11 9.27 -16.34
N PHE A 59 -9.94 9.07 -15.74
CA PHE A 59 -8.82 10.01 -15.80
C PHE A 59 -8.37 10.30 -17.24
N PHE A 60 -8.52 9.34 -18.16
CA PHE A 60 -8.21 9.53 -19.59
C PHE A 60 -9.39 10.12 -20.39
N THR A 61 -10.49 10.49 -19.73
CA THR A 61 -11.68 11.08 -20.37
C THR A 61 -11.82 12.57 -20.01
N PRO A 62 -12.56 13.37 -20.80
CA PRO A 62 -12.78 14.79 -20.46
C PRO A 62 -13.63 15.01 -19.19
N LEU A 63 -14.18 13.94 -18.60
CA LEU A 63 -14.99 14.00 -17.39
C LEU A 63 -14.14 14.33 -16.15
N VAL A 64 -12.90 13.85 -16.09
CA VAL A 64 -11.97 14.12 -14.99
C VAL A 64 -10.89 15.08 -15.48
N LYS A 65 -10.85 16.26 -14.86
CA LYS A 65 -9.82 17.27 -15.15
C LYS A 65 -8.73 17.23 -14.09
N GLU A 66 -7.57 17.79 -14.41
CA GLU A 66 -6.42 17.87 -13.49
C GLU A 66 -6.78 18.50 -12.13
N GLU A 67 -7.71 19.46 -12.11
CA GLU A 67 -8.24 20.06 -10.87
C GLU A 67 -8.95 19.03 -9.97
N GLN A 68 -9.76 18.15 -10.56
CA GLN A 68 -10.48 17.09 -9.84
C GLN A 68 -9.50 16.06 -9.27
N SER A 69 -8.47 15.70 -10.04
CA SER A 69 -7.41 14.79 -9.60
C SER A 69 -6.61 15.37 -8.43
N LYS A 70 -6.29 16.68 -8.47
CA LYS A 70 -5.60 17.38 -7.36
C LYS A 70 -6.47 17.48 -6.11
N ASN A 71 -7.78 17.66 -6.25
CA ASN A 71 -8.72 17.74 -5.13
C ASN A 71 -9.01 16.36 -4.50
N ALA A 72 -8.85 15.27 -5.26
CA ALA A 72 -9.07 13.91 -4.75
C ALA A 72 -8.03 13.48 -3.70
N GLU A 73 -6.77 13.87 -3.86
CA GLU A 73 -5.67 13.47 -2.97
C GLU A 73 -5.91 13.91 -1.49
N PRO A 74 -6.22 15.18 -1.18
CA PRO A 74 -6.57 15.57 0.19
C PRO A 74 -7.81 14.87 0.77
N ILE A 75 -8.78 14.49 -0.05
CA ILE A 75 -9.99 13.78 0.38
C ILE A 75 -9.62 12.35 0.84
N ILE A 76 -8.71 11.69 0.13
CA ILE A 76 -8.17 10.39 0.55
C ILE A 76 -7.52 10.50 1.93
N VAL A 77 -6.70 11.53 2.16
CA VAL A 77 -6.04 11.76 3.46
C VAL A 77 -7.09 11.94 4.58
N LEU A 78 -8.14 12.70 4.34
CA LEU A 78 -9.27 12.88 5.27
C LEU A 78 -9.98 11.55 5.58
N GLY A 79 -10.28 10.75 4.56
CA GLY A 79 -10.90 9.43 4.73
C GLY A 79 -10.02 8.46 5.49
N VAL A 80 -8.72 8.43 5.20
CA VAL A 80 -7.73 7.61 5.92
C VAL A 80 -7.60 8.05 7.38
N ALA A 81 -7.62 9.36 7.67
CA ALA A 81 -7.57 9.85 9.04
C ALA A 81 -8.78 9.37 9.87
N LEU A 82 -9.99 9.39 9.29
CA LEU A 82 -11.19 8.83 9.94
C LEU A 82 -11.11 7.32 10.12
N LEU A 83 -10.58 6.60 9.12
CA LEU A 83 -10.34 5.16 9.21
C LEU A 83 -9.36 4.83 10.33
N LEU A 84 -8.25 5.57 10.45
CA LEU A 84 -7.27 5.41 11.52
C LEU A 84 -7.87 5.71 12.89
N ALA A 85 -8.72 6.74 13.00
CA ALA A 85 -9.46 7.02 14.23
C ALA A 85 -10.40 5.87 14.62
N LYS A 86 -11.16 5.33 13.66
CA LYS A 86 -12.01 4.13 13.84
C LYS A 86 -11.18 2.93 14.29
N ILE A 87 -10.05 2.69 13.62
CA ILE A 87 -9.11 1.61 13.97
C ILE A 87 -8.60 1.80 15.39
N GLY A 88 -8.24 3.01 15.80
CA GLY A 88 -7.82 3.30 17.17
C GLY A 88 -8.86 2.91 18.22
N VAL A 89 -10.14 3.15 17.95
CA VAL A 89 -11.26 2.73 18.81
C VAL A 89 -11.44 1.20 18.81
N ILE A 90 -11.30 0.54 17.65
CA ILE A 90 -11.41 -0.92 17.52
C ILE A 90 -10.24 -1.66 18.18
N ILE A 91 -9.02 -1.12 18.08
CA ILE A 91 -7.83 -1.69 18.69
C ILE A 91 -7.90 -1.63 20.22
N GLY A 92 -8.52 -0.58 20.80
CA GLY A 92 -8.57 -0.39 22.26
C GLY A 92 -8.98 -1.65 23.03
N PRO A 93 -10.12 -2.29 22.71
CA PRO A 93 -10.53 -3.57 23.31
C PRO A 93 -9.60 -4.76 22.99
N SER A 94 -9.07 -4.84 21.77
CA SER A 94 -8.15 -5.91 21.32
C SER A 94 -6.68 -5.65 21.69
N LEU A 95 -6.40 -4.62 22.49
CA LEU A 95 -5.03 -4.24 22.84
C LEU A 95 -4.23 -5.37 23.52
N PRO A 96 -4.82 -6.21 24.40
CA PRO A 96 -4.09 -7.36 24.94
C PRO A 96 -3.64 -8.35 23.86
N GLU A 97 -4.47 -8.59 22.84
CA GLU A 97 -4.17 -9.50 21.73
C GLU A 97 -3.06 -8.91 20.83
N VAL A 98 -3.13 -7.60 20.57
CA VAL A 98 -2.10 -6.86 19.81
C VAL A 98 -0.77 -6.84 20.57
N ILE A 99 -0.79 -6.64 21.90
CA ILE A 99 0.43 -6.67 22.73
C ILE A 99 1.03 -8.08 22.75
N ALA A 100 0.21 -9.11 22.89
CA ALA A 100 0.67 -10.50 22.81
C ALA A 100 1.27 -10.81 21.43
N ALA A 101 0.71 -10.22 20.36
CA ALA A 101 1.26 -10.28 19.01
C ALA A 101 2.48 -9.34 18.79
N GLY A 102 2.83 -8.48 19.75
CA GLY A 102 3.91 -7.48 19.65
C GLY A 102 5.25 -8.02 19.12
N PRO A 103 5.76 -9.17 19.62
CA PRO A 103 6.96 -9.79 19.05
C PRO A 103 6.77 -10.21 17.59
N ALA A 104 5.60 -10.73 17.22
CA ALA A 104 5.28 -11.09 15.84
C ALA A 104 5.19 -9.85 14.95
N LEU A 105 4.66 -8.73 15.46
CA LEU A 105 4.59 -7.46 14.75
C LEU A 105 5.99 -6.83 14.55
N LEU A 106 6.93 -7.06 15.47
CA LEU A 106 8.35 -6.69 15.25
C LEU A 106 9.02 -7.59 14.21
N LEU A 107 8.75 -8.90 14.25
CA LEU A 107 9.24 -9.85 13.24
C LEU A 107 8.64 -9.58 11.86
N GLN A 108 7.41 -9.05 11.79
CA GLN A 108 6.75 -8.65 10.55
C GLN A 108 7.59 -7.63 9.77
N GLU A 109 8.27 -6.70 10.44
CA GLU A 109 9.14 -5.73 9.76
C GLU A 109 10.31 -6.41 9.02
N LEU A 110 10.70 -7.64 9.39
CA LEU A 110 11.64 -8.42 8.57
C LEU A 110 11.02 -8.85 7.24
N GLY A 111 9.70 -9.05 7.19
CA GLY A 111 8.96 -9.29 5.95
C GLY A 111 9.10 -8.12 4.97
N ASN A 112 9.21 -6.89 5.46
CA ASN A 112 9.48 -5.71 4.61
C ASN A 112 10.86 -5.79 3.92
N LEU A 113 11.81 -6.58 4.44
CA LEU A 113 13.09 -6.82 3.76
C LEU A 113 12.95 -7.77 2.55
N GLY A 114 11.80 -8.44 2.41
CA GLY A 114 11.52 -9.32 1.27
C GLY A 114 11.61 -8.60 -0.08
N THR A 115 11.20 -7.33 -0.16
CA THR A 115 11.36 -6.55 -1.41
C THR A 115 12.84 -6.44 -1.83
N ILE A 116 13.76 -6.35 -0.87
CA ILE A 116 15.18 -6.28 -1.14
C ILE A 116 15.71 -7.61 -1.65
N LEU A 117 15.23 -8.73 -1.10
CA LEU A 117 15.71 -10.06 -1.45
C LEU A 117 15.15 -10.56 -2.80
N PHE A 118 13.94 -10.14 -3.18
CA PHE A 118 13.28 -10.60 -4.40
C PHE A 118 13.20 -9.53 -5.48
N ALA A 119 12.72 -8.32 -5.16
CA ALA A 119 12.49 -7.28 -6.16
C ALA A 119 13.81 -6.66 -6.64
N LEU A 120 14.81 -6.48 -5.77
CA LEU A 120 16.11 -5.90 -6.19
C LEU A 120 16.83 -6.78 -7.24
N PRO A 121 16.98 -8.11 -7.05
CA PRO A 121 17.53 -8.97 -8.08
C PRO A 121 16.79 -8.89 -9.41
N VAL A 122 15.46 -8.90 -9.38
CA VAL A 122 14.62 -8.79 -10.58
C VAL A 122 14.83 -7.44 -11.26
N ALA A 123 14.84 -6.34 -10.51
CA ALA A 123 15.09 -5.00 -11.05
C ALA A 123 16.45 -4.90 -11.75
N ILE A 124 17.51 -5.42 -11.11
CA ILE A 124 18.85 -5.46 -11.71
C ILE A 124 18.84 -6.34 -12.96
N TRP A 125 18.18 -7.50 -12.93
CA TRP A 125 18.09 -8.40 -14.08
C TRP A 125 17.46 -7.70 -15.29
N LEU A 126 16.38 -6.94 -15.07
CA LEU A 126 15.71 -6.07 -16.06
C LEU A 126 16.54 -4.87 -16.53
N GLY A 127 17.76 -4.68 -16.01
CA GLY A 127 18.69 -3.66 -16.46
C GLY A 127 18.58 -2.32 -15.73
N LEU A 128 17.79 -2.24 -14.66
CA LEU A 128 17.68 -1.05 -13.83
C LEU A 128 19.00 -0.83 -13.07
N LYS A 129 19.44 0.43 -13.02
CA LYS A 129 20.70 0.83 -12.36
C LYS A 129 20.40 1.31 -10.96
N ARG A 130 20.85 2.52 -10.60
CA ARG A 130 20.70 3.08 -9.25
C ARG A 130 19.23 3.35 -8.90
N GLU A 131 18.36 3.51 -9.90
CA GLU A 131 16.91 3.53 -9.72
C GLU A 131 16.41 2.31 -8.93
N ALA A 132 17.02 1.13 -9.14
CA ALA A 132 16.63 -0.10 -8.45
C ALA A 132 16.75 0.03 -6.93
N VAL A 133 17.80 0.70 -6.43
CA VAL A 133 18.00 0.92 -4.99
C VAL A 133 16.83 1.72 -4.42
N GLY A 134 16.44 2.82 -5.08
CA GLY A 134 15.29 3.62 -4.67
C GLY A 134 13.97 2.84 -4.73
N MET A 135 13.79 2.00 -5.76
CA MET A 135 12.57 1.22 -5.95
C MET A 135 12.39 0.08 -4.94
N THR A 136 13.46 -0.59 -4.53
CA THR A 136 13.34 -1.89 -3.86
C THR A 136 13.82 -1.90 -2.42
N HIS A 137 14.31 -0.77 -1.89
CA HIS A 137 14.74 -0.70 -0.48
C HIS A 137 13.59 -0.84 0.52
N SER A 138 12.37 -0.57 0.07
CA SER A 138 11.12 -0.59 0.84
C SER A 138 9.93 -0.60 -0.13
N ILE A 139 8.70 -0.76 0.37
CA ILE A 139 7.46 -0.60 -0.41
C ILE A 139 7.15 0.87 -0.78
N GLY A 140 8.06 1.80 -0.45
CA GLY A 140 8.09 3.16 -1.00
C GLY A 140 6.97 4.06 -0.48
N ARG A 141 6.62 3.98 0.81
CA ARG A 141 5.65 4.87 1.46
C ARG A 141 6.28 6.21 1.85
N GLU A 142 5.47 7.19 2.25
CA GLU A 142 5.85 8.59 2.50
C GLU A 142 7.14 8.75 3.32
N PRO A 143 7.36 8.03 4.45
CA PRO A 143 8.60 8.14 5.21
C PRO A 143 9.83 7.69 4.40
N ASN A 144 9.68 6.67 3.55
CA ASN A 144 10.75 6.12 2.73
C ASN A 144 11.07 7.02 1.53
N VAL A 145 10.06 7.69 0.96
CA VAL A 145 10.28 8.73 -0.06
C VAL A 145 11.14 9.85 0.54
N GLY A 146 10.78 10.33 1.73
CA GLY A 146 11.56 11.32 2.47
C GLY A 146 12.99 10.86 2.74
N LEU A 147 13.17 9.63 3.20
CA LEU A 147 14.49 9.02 3.45
C LEU A 147 15.40 9.04 2.20
N ILE A 148 14.88 8.61 1.06
CA ILE A 148 15.66 8.56 -0.19
C ILE A 148 15.96 9.97 -0.71
N MET A 149 14.99 10.89 -0.62
CA MET A 149 15.17 12.28 -1.03
C MET A 149 16.23 12.99 -0.17
N ASP A 150 16.26 12.72 1.14
CA ASP A 150 17.26 13.26 2.05
C ASP A 150 18.66 12.71 1.76
N LYS A 151 18.77 11.38 1.59
CA LYS A 151 20.07 10.72 1.41
C LYS A 151 20.69 10.92 0.02
N PHE A 152 19.88 10.87 -1.04
CA PHE A 152 20.38 10.88 -2.42
C PHE A 152 20.00 12.15 -3.21
N GLY A 153 19.00 12.91 -2.74
CA GLY A 153 18.47 14.07 -3.45
C GLY A 153 17.32 13.73 -4.40
N VAL A 154 16.41 14.69 -4.58
CA VAL A 154 15.18 14.53 -5.38
C VAL A 154 15.45 14.16 -6.84
N ASN A 155 16.52 14.69 -7.43
CA ASN A 155 16.87 14.47 -8.83
C ASN A 155 17.77 13.26 -9.07
N SER A 156 18.10 12.50 -8.02
CA SER A 156 18.93 11.30 -8.14
C SER A 156 18.21 10.16 -8.85
N PRO A 157 18.94 9.21 -9.46
CA PRO A 157 18.37 7.95 -9.93
C PRO A 157 17.49 7.25 -8.87
N GLU A 158 17.95 7.20 -7.62
CA GLU A 158 17.26 6.62 -6.48
C GLU A 158 15.97 7.38 -6.17
N GLY A 159 16.01 8.71 -6.18
CA GLY A 159 14.86 9.59 -6.04
C GLY A 159 13.79 9.32 -7.09
N ARG A 160 14.20 9.19 -8.37
CA ARG A 160 13.27 8.80 -9.45
C ARG A 160 12.68 7.41 -9.23
N GLY A 161 13.50 6.46 -8.78
CA GLY A 161 13.08 5.11 -8.46
C GLY A 161 12.01 5.06 -7.36
N VAL A 162 12.27 5.69 -6.20
CA VAL A 162 11.31 5.68 -5.10
C VAL A 162 10.00 6.38 -5.48
N MET A 163 10.06 7.46 -6.27
CA MET A 163 8.87 8.16 -6.75
C MET A 163 8.05 7.32 -7.72
N ALA A 164 8.70 6.56 -8.62
CA ALA A 164 8.00 5.61 -9.47
C ALA A 164 7.24 4.56 -8.64
N MET A 165 7.89 3.98 -7.63
CA MET A 165 7.23 3.02 -6.75
C MET A 165 6.15 3.62 -5.86
N TYR A 166 6.28 4.88 -5.44
CA TYR A 166 5.22 5.57 -4.71
C TYR A 166 3.95 5.71 -5.56
N ILE A 167 4.11 6.18 -6.80
CA ILE A 167 3.01 6.43 -7.74
C ILE A 167 2.38 5.11 -8.18
N PHE A 168 3.16 4.23 -8.80
CA PHE A 168 2.66 2.97 -9.34
C PHE A 168 2.27 1.99 -8.23
N GLY A 169 3.07 1.92 -7.17
CA GLY A 169 2.85 0.99 -6.08
C GLY A 169 1.53 1.26 -5.37
N THR A 170 1.09 2.51 -5.21
CA THR A 170 -0.20 2.81 -4.56
C THR A 170 -1.39 2.26 -5.33
N VAL A 171 -1.37 2.39 -6.67
CA VAL A 171 -2.46 1.92 -7.54
C VAL A 171 -2.43 0.40 -7.69
N PHE A 172 -1.28 -0.14 -8.13
CA PHE A 172 -1.14 -1.58 -8.39
C PHE A 172 -1.05 -2.40 -7.11
N GLY A 173 -0.49 -1.84 -6.03
CA GLY A 173 -0.35 -2.52 -4.76
C GLY A 173 -1.70 -2.79 -4.10
N ALA A 174 -2.64 -1.86 -4.14
CA ALA A 174 -3.99 -2.08 -3.61
C ALA A 174 -4.73 -3.19 -4.39
N VAL A 175 -4.60 -3.16 -5.72
CA VAL A 175 -5.12 -4.21 -6.61
C VAL A 175 -4.54 -5.57 -6.27
N PHE A 176 -3.21 -5.64 -6.24
CA PHE A 176 -2.47 -6.87 -6.01
C PHE A 176 -2.74 -7.45 -4.63
N LEU A 177 -2.66 -6.63 -3.57
CA LEU A 177 -2.85 -7.06 -2.19
C LEU A 177 -4.31 -7.47 -1.91
N GLY A 178 -5.29 -6.76 -2.49
CA GLY A 178 -6.69 -7.19 -2.42
C GLY A 178 -6.89 -8.60 -2.96
N LEU A 179 -6.40 -8.86 -4.18
CA LEU A 179 -6.56 -10.17 -4.83
C LEU A 179 -5.79 -11.28 -4.12
N ILE A 180 -4.50 -11.04 -3.83
CA ILE A 180 -3.61 -12.10 -3.34
C ILE A 180 -3.89 -12.46 -1.87
N SER A 181 -4.38 -11.51 -1.06
CA SER A 181 -4.62 -11.77 0.37
C SER A 181 -5.72 -12.80 0.59
N GLY A 182 -6.89 -12.63 -0.07
CA GLY A 182 -7.97 -13.61 -0.01
C GLY A 182 -7.59 -14.95 -0.63
N LEU A 183 -6.86 -14.93 -1.75
CA LEU A 183 -6.39 -16.15 -2.41
C LEU A 183 -5.42 -16.94 -1.51
N LEU A 184 -4.37 -16.30 -0.98
CA LEU A 184 -3.39 -16.99 -0.13
C LEU A 184 -4.01 -17.50 1.17
N ALA A 185 -4.92 -16.73 1.77
CA ALA A 185 -5.61 -17.14 2.99
C ALA A 185 -6.54 -18.34 2.79
N THR A 186 -7.02 -18.57 1.56
CA THR A 186 -7.88 -19.73 1.24
C THR A 186 -7.10 -20.96 0.78
N ILE A 187 -5.95 -20.79 0.11
CA ILE A 187 -5.16 -21.93 -0.41
C ILE A 187 -4.08 -22.45 0.55
N THR A 188 -3.66 -21.65 1.52
CA THR A 188 -2.60 -22.04 2.46
C THR A 188 -3.20 -22.48 3.79
N PRO A 189 -2.55 -23.41 4.52
CA PRO A 189 -2.99 -23.83 5.84
C PRO A 189 -2.65 -22.81 6.95
N LEU A 190 -2.37 -21.55 6.58
CA LEU A 190 -1.97 -20.51 7.52
C LEU A 190 -3.21 -19.82 8.12
N ASN A 191 -3.05 -19.28 9.33
CA ASN A 191 -4.13 -18.58 10.01
C ASN A 191 -4.50 -17.29 9.24
N PRO A 192 -5.80 -17.01 8.97
CA PRO A 192 -6.24 -15.79 8.30
C PRO A 192 -5.73 -14.49 8.94
N LEU A 193 -5.56 -14.46 10.27
CA LEU A 193 -5.03 -13.31 11.00
C LEU A 193 -3.56 -13.03 10.68
N SER A 194 -2.80 -14.01 10.23
CA SER A 194 -1.44 -13.80 9.72
C SER A 194 -1.46 -12.99 8.42
N PHE A 195 -2.44 -13.22 7.55
CA PHE A 195 -2.65 -12.40 6.35
C PHE A 195 -3.21 -11.02 6.69
N ALA A 196 -4.05 -10.91 7.73
CA ALA A 196 -4.48 -9.63 8.25
C ALA A 196 -3.27 -8.79 8.70
N MET A 197 -2.33 -9.37 9.46
CA MET A 197 -1.07 -8.70 9.78
C MET A 197 -0.25 -8.36 8.53
N ALA A 198 -0.13 -9.27 7.57
CA ALA A 198 0.61 -9.00 6.34
C ALA A 198 0.01 -7.86 5.48
N SER A 199 -1.28 -7.55 5.66
CA SER A 199 -1.94 -6.44 4.95
C SER A 199 -1.51 -5.06 5.44
N GLY A 200 -0.94 -4.96 6.64
CA GLY A 200 -0.51 -3.71 7.25
C GLY A 200 0.84 -3.21 6.73
N VAL A 201 0.91 -2.85 5.44
CA VAL A 201 2.16 -2.46 4.76
C VAL A 201 2.53 -0.97 4.89
N GLY A 202 1.89 -0.24 5.79
CA GLY A 202 2.02 1.20 5.93
C GLY A 202 1.30 2.00 4.85
N SER A 203 0.26 1.44 4.23
CA SER A 203 -0.65 2.12 3.32
C SER A 203 -2.10 1.80 3.67
N GLY A 204 -2.87 2.82 4.01
CA GLY A 204 -4.28 2.67 4.36
C GLY A 204 -5.13 2.08 3.23
N SER A 205 -4.87 2.47 1.97
CA SER A 205 -5.61 1.95 0.81
C SER A 205 -5.29 0.48 0.52
N MET A 206 -4.01 0.09 0.61
CA MET A 206 -3.61 -1.32 0.44
C MET A 206 -4.13 -2.20 1.56
N MET A 207 -4.00 -1.73 2.81
CA MET A 207 -4.52 -2.42 3.98
C MET A 207 -6.05 -2.60 3.87
N ALA A 208 -6.79 -1.56 3.47
CA ALA A 208 -8.23 -1.65 3.28
C ALA A 208 -8.61 -2.66 2.19
N ALA A 209 -7.90 -2.68 1.06
CA ALA A 209 -8.17 -3.62 -0.02
C ALA A 209 -7.92 -5.08 0.38
N ALA A 210 -6.79 -5.36 1.04
CA ALA A 210 -6.44 -6.69 1.50
C ALA A 210 -7.33 -7.16 2.67
N SER A 211 -7.49 -6.33 3.70
CA SER A 211 -8.38 -6.67 4.83
C SER A 211 -9.83 -6.84 4.38
N GLY A 212 -10.35 -6.03 3.47
CA GLY A 212 -11.68 -6.21 2.90
C GLY A 212 -11.84 -7.57 2.20
N SER A 213 -10.81 -8.03 1.50
CA SER A 213 -10.83 -9.33 0.81
C SER A 213 -10.77 -10.49 1.81
N LEU A 214 -10.02 -10.33 2.91
CA LEU A 214 -10.02 -11.30 4.01
C LEU A 214 -11.36 -11.34 4.76
N VAL A 215 -11.98 -10.20 5.03
CA VAL A 215 -13.30 -10.14 5.69
C VAL A 215 -14.36 -10.82 4.82
N ALA A 216 -14.33 -10.59 3.51
CA ALA A 216 -15.23 -11.25 2.58
C ALA A 216 -15.03 -12.79 2.54
N ALA A 217 -13.80 -13.27 2.73
CA ALA A 217 -13.50 -14.71 2.83
C ALA A 217 -13.79 -15.31 4.22
N PHE A 218 -13.64 -14.53 5.29
CA PHE A 218 -13.73 -14.95 6.69
C PHE A 218 -14.55 -13.94 7.53
N PRO A 219 -15.87 -13.84 7.30
CA PRO A 219 -16.72 -12.82 7.93
C PRO A 219 -16.76 -12.95 9.46
N ASP A 220 -16.67 -14.16 10.00
CA ASP A 220 -16.67 -14.41 11.45
C ASP A 220 -15.46 -13.79 12.18
N LEU A 221 -14.39 -13.48 11.44
CA LEU A 221 -13.17 -12.89 11.97
C LEU A 221 -13.06 -11.38 11.70
N GLU A 222 -14.13 -10.72 11.23
CA GLU A 222 -14.09 -9.32 10.77
C GLU A 222 -13.39 -8.38 11.76
N THR A 223 -13.84 -8.36 13.01
CA THR A 223 -13.27 -7.48 14.05
C THR A 223 -11.78 -7.73 14.26
N GLN A 224 -11.35 -8.99 14.28
CA GLN A 224 -9.95 -9.36 14.47
C GLN A 224 -9.11 -9.02 13.24
N ILE A 225 -9.62 -9.27 12.02
CA ILE A 225 -8.94 -8.93 10.76
C ILE A 225 -8.70 -7.42 10.71
N VAL A 226 -9.72 -6.61 10.96
CA VAL A 226 -9.61 -5.14 10.93
C VAL A 226 -8.66 -4.65 12.03
N ALA A 227 -8.72 -5.22 13.23
CA ALA A 227 -7.82 -4.86 14.34
C ALA A 227 -6.35 -5.17 14.03
N PHE A 228 -6.05 -6.40 13.60
CA PHE A 228 -4.68 -6.84 13.31
C PHE A 228 -4.11 -6.13 12.09
N ALA A 229 -4.90 -5.95 11.02
CA ALA A 229 -4.50 -5.17 9.84
C ALA A 229 -4.20 -3.71 10.19
N GLY A 230 -5.09 -3.08 10.97
CA GLY A 230 -4.94 -1.69 11.40
C GLY A 230 -3.74 -1.49 12.32
N ALA A 231 -3.57 -2.35 13.32
CA ALA A 231 -2.45 -2.30 14.25
C ALA A 231 -1.10 -2.48 13.53
N SER A 232 -1.04 -3.48 12.63
CA SER A 232 0.12 -3.72 11.78
C SER A 232 0.45 -2.52 10.90
N ASN A 233 -0.56 -1.94 10.23
CA ASN A 233 -0.36 -0.78 9.37
C ASN A 233 0.17 0.45 10.13
N LEU A 234 -0.33 0.67 11.34
CA LEU A 234 0.14 1.74 12.23
C LEU A 234 1.59 1.50 12.66
N LEU A 235 1.93 0.25 12.98
CA LEU A 235 3.31 -0.12 13.32
C LEU A 235 4.23 0.11 12.14
N SER A 236 3.92 -0.38 10.94
CA SER A 236 4.78 -0.15 9.77
C SER A 236 4.94 1.32 9.39
N LEU A 237 3.94 2.18 9.62
CA LEU A 237 4.10 3.64 9.49
C LEU A 237 5.09 4.22 10.52
N SER A 238 5.14 3.66 11.73
CA SER A 238 5.92 4.17 12.84
C SER A 238 7.35 3.61 12.89
N THR A 239 7.51 2.31 12.65
CA THR A 239 8.78 1.57 12.76
C THR A 239 9.45 1.36 11.41
N GLY A 240 8.68 1.31 10.32
CA GLY A 240 9.19 0.98 8.98
C GLY A 240 10.26 1.95 8.48
N LEU A 241 10.17 3.25 8.83
CA LEU A 241 11.21 4.22 8.53
C LEU A 241 12.56 3.84 9.14
N TRP A 242 12.56 3.45 10.43
CA TRP A 242 13.77 3.11 11.16
C TRP A 242 14.41 1.83 10.63
N VAL A 243 13.59 0.81 10.37
CA VAL A 243 14.05 -0.45 9.76
C VAL A 243 14.63 -0.17 8.38
N SER A 244 13.98 0.67 7.58
CA SER A 244 14.47 1.08 6.25
C SER A 244 15.79 1.85 6.33
N LEU A 245 15.91 2.80 7.27
CA LEU A 245 17.12 3.61 7.45
C LEU A 245 18.32 2.77 7.91
N PHE A 246 18.16 1.95 8.94
CA PHE A 246 19.27 1.24 9.58
C PHE A 246 19.58 -0.13 8.95
N ILE A 247 18.59 -0.78 8.34
CA ILE A 247 18.73 -2.14 7.81
C ILE A 247 18.45 -2.16 6.31
N GLY A 248 17.26 -1.74 5.90
CA GLY A 248 16.76 -1.92 4.54
C GLY A 248 17.65 -1.28 3.48
N LEU A 249 17.92 0.01 3.60
CA LEU A 249 18.70 0.76 2.63
C LEU A 249 20.19 0.35 2.61
N PRO A 250 20.90 0.19 3.76
CA PRO A 250 22.26 -0.37 3.76
C PRO A 250 22.34 -1.77 3.14
N LEU A 251 21.36 -2.64 3.41
CA LEU A 251 21.30 -3.98 2.84
C LEU A 251 21.08 -3.94 1.32
N THR A 252 20.18 -3.08 0.86
CA THR A 252 19.88 -2.86 -0.57
C THR A 252 21.13 -2.41 -1.31
N GLU A 253 21.86 -1.43 -0.77
CA GLU A 253 23.10 -0.96 -1.37
C GLU A 253 24.17 -2.06 -1.43
N LYS A 254 24.29 -2.86 -0.37
CA LYS A 254 25.24 -3.97 -0.32
C LYS A 254 24.94 -5.03 -1.39
N ILE A 255 23.68 -5.47 -1.48
CA ILE A 255 23.26 -6.48 -2.46
C ILE A 255 23.41 -5.94 -3.87
N TYR A 256 22.97 -4.70 -4.12
CA TYR A 256 23.14 -4.04 -5.42
C TYR A 256 24.59 -4.01 -5.86
N ARG A 257 25.51 -3.63 -4.96
CA ARG A 257 26.95 -3.58 -5.24
C ARG A 257 27.52 -4.95 -5.58
N VAL A 258 27.14 -6.00 -4.84
CA VAL A 258 27.59 -7.37 -5.10
C VAL A 258 27.12 -7.84 -6.48
N MET A 259 25.84 -7.65 -6.80
CA MET A 259 25.25 -8.11 -8.06
C MET A 259 25.75 -7.34 -9.29
N THR A 260 26.00 -6.04 -9.16
CA THR A 260 26.48 -5.21 -10.28
C THR A 260 27.98 -5.33 -10.51
N ARG A 261 28.78 -5.67 -9.49
CA ARG A 261 30.23 -5.92 -9.63
C ARG A 261 30.54 -7.10 -10.55
N SER A 262 29.69 -8.12 -10.57
CA SER A 262 29.82 -9.28 -11.48
C SER A 262 29.59 -8.92 -12.95
N ARG A 263 28.79 -7.89 -13.24
CA ARG A 263 28.50 -7.44 -14.62
C ARG A 263 29.56 -6.53 -15.23
N SER A 264 30.40 -5.87 -14.43
CA SER A 264 31.50 -5.01 -14.92
C SER A 264 32.78 -5.80 -15.31
N SER A 265 32.79 -7.12 -15.07
CA SER A 265 33.93 -8.02 -15.32
C SER A 265 33.73 -8.93 -16.56
N LYS A 266 32.68 -8.69 -17.34
CA LYS A 266 32.43 -9.29 -18.66
C LYS A 266 32.30 -8.16 -19.67
#